data_AF-Q5BRK6-F1
#
_entry.id   AF-Q5BRK6-F1
#
_cell.length_a   1.000
_cell.length_b   1.000
_cell.length_c   1.000
_cell.angle_alpha   90.00
_cell.angle_beta   90.00
_cell.angle_gamma   90.00
#
_symmetry.space_group_name_H-M   'P 1'
#
loop_
_entity.id
_entity.type
_entity.pdbx_description
1 polymer ?
#
loop_
_entity_poly.entity_id
_entity_poly.type
_entity_poly.pdbx_seq_one_letter_code
_entity_poly.pdbx_strand_id
1 'polypeptide(L)'
;MKRYDGRVKPISKRNQKAKDVHVTTENSCLLRATLGNQKISTVVHQKDMNRFNQAYSNLLKANIDGLKKRDKRVKSTNVSSKINRSKTEKG
;
A
#
# COMPACT_ATOMS: atom_id res chain seq x y z
N MET A 1 -2.98 -0.55 3.29
CA MET A 1 -3.11 -1.07 1.91
C MET A 1 -2.72 -2.54 1.90
N LYS A 2 -3.50 -3.42 1.28
CA LYS A 2 -3.22 -4.87 1.16
C LYS A 2 -3.49 -5.31 -0.28
N ARG A 3 -2.82 -6.34 -0.79
CA ARG A 3 -3.22 -6.99 -2.05
C ARG A 3 -4.69 -7.45 -1.95
N TYR A 4 -5.49 -7.13 -2.96
CA TYR A 4 -6.85 -7.64 -3.06
C TYR A 4 -6.84 -8.97 -3.82
N ASP A 5 -7.57 -9.95 -3.29
CA ASP A 5 -7.61 -11.33 -3.78
C ASP A 5 -8.95 -11.67 -4.43
N GLY A 6 -9.77 -10.66 -4.76
CA GLY A 6 -11.08 -10.86 -5.42
C GLY A 6 -12.18 -11.43 -4.53
N ARG A 7 -11.90 -11.69 -3.24
CA ARG A 7 -12.82 -12.42 -2.37
C ARG A 7 -13.94 -11.52 -1.85
N VAL A 8 -15.16 -11.90 -2.19
CA VAL A 8 -16.41 -11.31 -1.67
C VAL A 8 -17.12 -12.19 -0.63
N LYS A 9 -16.63 -13.43 -0.43
CA LYS A 9 -17.19 -14.41 0.51
C LYS A 9 -16.07 -15.08 1.33
N PRO A 10 -16.37 -15.52 2.57
CA PRO A 10 -15.41 -16.27 3.37
C PRO A 10 -15.08 -17.62 2.73
N ILE A 11 -13.83 -18.08 2.92
CA ILE A 11 -13.40 -19.40 2.44
C ILE A 11 -13.81 -20.46 3.46
N SER A 12 -14.47 -21.52 3.00
CA SER A 12 -14.82 -22.67 3.84
C SER A 12 -13.56 -23.39 4.35
N LYS A 13 -13.60 -23.90 5.58
CA LYS A 13 -12.45 -24.59 6.22
C LYS A 13 -11.94 -25.79 5.41
N ARG A 14 -12.83 -26.47 4.67
CA ARG A 14 -12.50 -27.62 3.81
C ARG A 14 -11.62 -27.23 2.60
N ASN A 15 -11.77 -26.01 2.09
CA ASN A 15 -11.05 -25.53 0.90
C ASN A 15 -9.83 -24.66 1.24
N GLN A 16 -9.42 -24.61 2.51
CA GLN A 16 -8.26 -23.83 2.96
C GLN A 16 -6.92 -24.30 2.39
N LYS A 17 -6.82 -25.49 1.79
CA LYS A 17 -5.58 -25.94 1.13
C LYS A 17 -5.41 -25.36 -0.28
N ALA A 18 -6.45 -24.82 -0.90
CA ALA A 18 -6.39 -24.13 -2.20
C ALA A 18 -6.02 -22.63 -2.07
N LYS A 19 -5.36 -22.24 -0.98
CA LYS A 19 -5.05 -20.85 -0.59
C LYS A 19 -4.26 -20.07 -1.62
N ASP A 20 -3.47 -20.75 -2.45
CA ASP A 20 -2.59 -20.14 -3.46
C ASP A 20 -3.22 -19.97 -4.84
N VAL A 21 -4.39 -20.57 -5.10
CA VAL A 21 -4.89 -20.71 -6.48
C VAL A 21 -5.80 -19.55 -6.92
N HIS A 22 -6.38 -18.81 -5.97
CA HIS A 22 -7.12 -17.58 -6.31
C HIS A 22 -6.23 -16.34 -6.23
N VAL A 23 -5.04 -16.44 -6.81
CA VAL A 23 -4.31 -15.28 -7.31
C VAL A 23 -5.11 -14.81 -8.51
N THR A 24 -6.07 -13.91 -8.28
CA THR A 24 -6.65 -13.16 -9.39
C THR A 24 -5.49 -12.62 -10.22
N THR A 25 -5.47 -12.94 -11.50
CA THR A 25 -4.42 -12.56 -12.46
C THR A 25 -4.20 -11.05 -12.49
N GLU A 26 -5.22 -10.30 -12.09
CA GLU A 26 -5.16 -8.86 -11.96
C GLU A 26 -4.46 -8.41 -10.67
N ASN A 27 -3.36 -7.70 -10.85
CA ASN A 27 -2.68 -6.96 -9.78
C ASN A 27 -3.59 -5.82 -9.29
N SER A 28 -4.25 -6.03 -8.15
CA SER A 28 -5.10 -5.03 -7.52
C SER A 28 -4.81 -4.92 -6.02
N CYS A 29 -5.09 -3.75 -5.44
CA CYS A 29 -4.91 -3.50 -4.02
C CYS A 29 -6.18 -2.95 -3.36
N LEU A 30 -6.41 -3.36 -2.12
CA LEU A 30 -7.47 -2.87 -1.24
C LEU A 30 -6.90 -1.81 -0.30
N LEU A 31 -7.47 -0.62 -0.35
CA LEU A 31 -7.23 0.46 0.60
C LEU A 31 -8.41 0.58 1.55
N ARG A 32 -8.11 0.85 2.82
CA ARG A 32 -9.10 1.09 3.87
C ARG A 32 -8.60 2.26 4.72
N ALA A 33 -9.53 3.14 5.08
CA ALA A 33 -9.30 4.20 6.04
C ALA A 33 -10.45 4.21 7.05
N THR A 34 -10.13 4.56 8.29
CA THR A 34 -11.08 4.56 9.40
C THR A 34 -10.88 5.78 10.27
N LEU A 35 -11.97 6.48 10.58
CA LEU A 35 -12.02 7.56 11.56
C LEU A 35 -13.08 7.19 12.60
N GLY A 36 -12.63 6.56 13.70
CA GLY A 36 -13.54 5.97 14.69
C GLY A 36 -14.49 4.96 14.05
N ASN A 37 -15.79 5.31 14.03
CA ASN A 37 -16.85 4.47 13.47
C ASN A 37 -17.04 4.64 11.95
N GLN A 38 -16.48 5.68 11.34
CA GLN A 38 -16.57 5.90 9.90
C GLN A 38 -15.52 5.06 9.19
N LYS A 39 -15.94 4.26 8.22
CA LYS A 39 -15.07 3.34 7.48
C LYS A 39 -15.30 3.50 5.98
N ILE A 40 -14.21 3.67 5.24
CA ILE A 40 -14.23 3.66 3.78
C ILE A 40 -13.23 2.61 3.28
N SER A 41 -13.58 1.97 2.17
CA SER A 41 -12.71 1.01 1.49
C SER A 41 -12.87 1.11 -0.01
N THR A 42 -11.76 0.98 -0.74
CA THR A 42 -11.75 0.98 -2.20
C THR A 42 -10.75 -0.03 -2.74
N VAL A 43 -11.08 -0.64 -3.88
CA VAL A 43 -10.18 -1.51 -4.64
C VAL A 43 -9.60 -0.71 -5.79
N VAL A 44 -8.28 -0.69 -5.90
CA VAL A 44 -7.55 -0.03 -6.99
C VAL A 44 -6.99 -1.10 -7.91
N HIS A 45 -7.41 -1.07 -9.16
CA HIS A 45 -6.89 -1.94 -10.22
C HIS A 45 -5.63 -1.33 -10.84
N GLN A 46 -4.78 -2.18 -11.44
CA GLN A 46 -3.56 -1.76 -12.13
C GLN A 46 -3.78 -0.61 -13.13
N LYS A 47 -4.88 -0.65 -13.89
CA LYS A 47 -5.22 0.34 -14.92
C LYS A 47 -5.34 1.78 -14.38
N ASP A 48 -5.85 1.94 -13.17
CA ASP A 48 -6.12 3.25 -12.57
C ASP A 48 -5.02 3.68 -11.58
N MET A 49 -4.02 2.83 -11.37
CA MET A 49 -3.00 3.01 -10.32
C MET A 49 -2.22 4.32 -10.48
N ASN A 50 -1.88 4.70 -11.71
CA ASN A 50 -1.12 5.93 -11.96
C ASN A 50 -1.90 7.19 -11.56
N ARG A 51 -3.17 7.26 -11.98
CA ARG A 51 -4.06 8.38 -11.64
C ARG A 51 -4.36 8.40 -10.14
N PHE A 52 -4.63 7.23 -9.56
CA PHE A 52 -4.86 7.08 -8.14
C PHE A 52 -3.65 7.56 -7.32
N ASN A 53 -2.44 7.15 -7.70
CA ASN A 53 -1.22 7.51 -6.98
C ASN A 53 -0.95 9.01 -6.97
N GLN A 54 -1.20 9.71 -8.09
CA GLN A 54 -1.05 11.17 -8.16
C GLN A 54 -2.03 11.88 -7.22
N ALA A 55 -3.33 11.55 -7.32
CA ALA A 55 -4.35 12.16 -6.47
C ALA A 55 -4.14 11.82 -4.98
N TYR A 56 -3.83 10.56 -4.68
CA TYR A 56 -3.60 10.06 -3.33
C TYR A 56 -2.37 10.70 -2.68
N SER A 57 -1.27 10.83 -3.41
CA SER A 57 -0.05 11.48 -2.90
C SER A 57 -0.30 12.96 -2.58
N ASN A 58 -1.02 13.66 -3.45
CA ASN A 58 -1.36 15.07 -3.22
C ASN A 58 -2.27 15.22 -2.00
N LEU A 59 -3.26 14.35 -1.85
CA LEU A 59 -4.15 14.32 -0.68
C LEU A 59 -3.36 14.12 0.62
N LEU A 60 -2.45 13.14 0.68
CA LEU A 60 -1.66 12.91 1.89
C LEU A 60 -0.73 14.08 2.21
N LYS A 61 -0.03 14.63 1.22
CA LYS A 61 0.88 15.77 1.42
C LYS A 61 0.16 17.02 1.91
N ALA A 62 -1.07 17.25 1.42
CA ALA A 62 -1.86 18.41 1.81
C ALA A 62 -2.45 18.29 3.22
N ASN A 63 -2.74 17.07 3.69
CA ASN A 63 -3.47 16.85 4.95
C ASN A 63 -2.59 16.38 6.12
N ILE A 64 -1.36 15.90 5.86
CA ILE A 64 -0.42 15.45 6.90
C ILE A 64 0.71 16.49 7.05
N ASP A 65 0.34 17.70 7.48
CA ASP A 65 1.21 18.87 7.58
C ASP A 65 1.61 19.22 9.03
N GLY A 66 0.89 18.70 10.03
CA GLY A 66 1.13 18.93 11.46
C GLY A 66 2.39 18.27 12.08
N LEU A 67 3.37 17.87 11.27
CA LEU A 67 4.64 17.32 11.77
C LEU A 67 5.63 18.42 12.15
N LYS A 68 6.54 18.12 13.07
CA LYS A 68 7.66 19.03 13.40
C LYS A 68 8.49 19.32 12.15
N LYS A 69 8.81 20.59 11.93
CA LYS A 69 9.73 21.01 10.87
C LYS A 69 11.10 20.36 11.12
N ARG A 70 11.76 19.95 10.04
CA ARG A 70 13.11 19.40 10.12
C ARG A 70 14.05 20.48 10.66
N ASP A 71 14.72 20.20 11.77
CA ASP A 71 15.71 21.11 12.33
C ASP A 71 16.87 21.34 11.34
N LYS A 72 17.22 22.61 11.13
CA LYS A 72 18.32 23.02 10.24
C LYS A 72 19.72 22.63 10.76
N ARG A 73 19.81 21.93 11.91
CA ARG A 73 21.07 21.55 12.58
C ARG A 73 21.73 20.27 12.05
N VAL A 74 21.23 19.66 10.98
CA VAL A 74 21.94 18.60 10.26
C VAL A 74 22.23 19.05 8.84
N LYS A 75 23.21 19.96 8.70
CA LYS A 75 23.96 20.10 7.45
C LYS A 75 25.06 19.03 7.46
N SER A 76 25.10 18.28 6.36
CA SER A 76 26.15 17.35 5.91
C SER A 76 26.52 16.16 6.80
N THR A 77 25.87 15.02 6.55
CA THR A 77 26.61 13.89 5.96
C THR A 77 25.79 13.34 4.80
N ASN A 78 26.46 13.13 3.66
CA ASN A 78 25.91 12.48 2.48
C ASN A 78 25.25 11.16 2.85
N VAL A 79 23.95 11.02 2.56
CA VAL A 79 23.35 9.71 2.35
C VAL A 79 22.31 9.83 1.22
N SER A 80 22.82 9.84 -0.02
CA SER A 80 22.32 8.87 -0.98
C SER A 80 22.44 7.48 -0.33
N SER A 81 21.41 6.63 -0.48
CA SER A 81 21.27 5.25 0.02
C SER A 81 20.52 5.12 1.38
N LYS A 82 19.32 4.56 1.52
CA LYS A 82 18.98 3.18 1.22
C LYS A 82 17.48 3.04 1.55
N ILE A 83 16.61 2.96 0.54
CA ILE A 83 15.44 2.08 0.72
C ILE A 83 16.03 0.68 0.57
N ASN A 84 16.22 -0.01 1.69
CA ASN A 84 16.63 -1.41 1.72
C ASN A 84 15.56 -2.24 0.99
N ARG A 85 15.74 -2.44 -0.32
CA ARG A 85 15.20 -3.62 -1.00
C ARG A 85 16.33 -4.63 -0.97
N SER A 86 16.24 -5.59 -0.06
CA SER A 86 17.09 -6.78 -0.10
C SER A 86 16.90 -7.43 -1.47
N LYS A 87 17.87 -7.20 -2.37
CA LYS A 87 18.09 -8.07 -3.51
C LYS A 87 18.53 -9.41 -2.92
N THR A 88 17.68 -10.42 -3.03
CA THR A 88 18.11 -11.81 -2.98
C THR A 88 18.31 -12.24 -4.43
N GLU A 89 19.56 -12.16 -4.89
CA GLU A 89 20.16 -12.94 -5.98
C GLU A 89 21.25 -13.76 -5.27
N LYS A 90 21.52 -15.05 -5.47
CA LYS A 90 21.17 -16.04 -6.48
C LYS A 90 21.39 -17.43 -5.84
N GLY A 91 20.69 -18.42 -6.35
CA GLY A 91 21.09 -19.82 -6.40
C GLY A 91 20.73 -20.31 -7.79
#